data_AF-A0A073ISW8-F1
#
_entry.id   AF-A0A073ISW8-F1
#
_cell.length_a   1.000
_cell.length_b   1.000
_cell.length_c   1.000
_cell.angle_alpha   90.00
_cell.angle_beta   90.00
_cell.angle_gamma   90.00
#
_symmetry.space_group_name_H-M   'P 1'
#
loop_
_entity.id
_entity.type
_entity.pdbx_description
1 polymer ?
#
loop_
_entity_poly.entity_id
_entity_poly.type
_entity_poly.pdbx_seq_one_letter_code
_entity_poly.pdbx_strand_id
1 'polypeptide(L)'
;MNDRKDEEIKCPDVVPEDQKGMTEEEREWSVKAPPKPRVPRYVFTAAAVVLAVAFAGGGLWYYRTNVMPEKYNLRAEVLMKDGNYAQAEELYEKIIKIRPERRDVLFNIAACREGMGDADGATAFYEEHLKTAKNDARAMTRLGWLYMKKGDYVKALHWFQEAVRRDKKNEELWRMTADAARGAEDAEAAGDALMQLSKLCKKDNEKVLAYARELLALKDYRRALEVFDAAAKGAGAGDARALHGAAAAKAMLGLPTEEKFVIRPGESLGLIKLGAGKEEVKEAMGGAPPDEKSFGVVGGKSMMAEQPVEIWLYNKGDPRREIRLILIANSVNEIETASPAYKTEEGLGISNFLLPKNKDKIKWRRSAENGTLLCLARGGGLTFYASGLNEEGTEAERKLLRVHKGETGIDNLNDLPLLRLVN
;
A
#
# COMPACT_ATOMS: atom_id res chain seq x y z
N MET A 1 84.36 -64.13 -40.86
CA MET A 1 85.45 -65.11 -40.69
C MET A 1 86.20 -64.74 -39.42
N ASN A 2 86.40 -65.73 -38.54
CA ASN A 2 87.13 -65.72 -37.26
C ASN A 2 86.53 -64.88 -36.13
N ASP A 3 86.37 -65.35 -34.90
CA ASP A 3 86.59 -66.68 -34.32
C ASP A 3 85.69 -66.73 -33.09
N ARG A 4 84.76 -67.69 -33.05
CA ARG A 4 84.15 -68.10 -31.78
C ARG A 4 85.20 -68.92 -31.05
N LYS A 5 85.75 -68.40 -29.96
CA LYS A 5 86.32 -69.27 -28.92
C LYS A 5 85.23 -69.47 -27.89
N ASP A 6 84.75 -70.71 -27.84
CA ASP A 6 83.98 -71.26 -26.75
C ASP A 6 84.83 -71.15 -25.47
N GLU A 7 84.54 -70.14 -24.64
CA GLU A 7 84.96 -70.16 -23.25
C GLU A 7 83.93 -70.96 -22.46
N GLU A 8 84.37 -72.16 -22.08
CA GLU A 8 83.79 -73.02 -21.05
C GLU A 8 83.07 -72.21 -19.96
N ILE A 9 81.74 -72.36 -19.89
CA ILE A 9 80.94 -71.84 -18.79
C ILE A 9 81.30 -72.64 -17.54
N LYS A 10 82.29 -72.17 -16.77
CA LYS A 10 82.49 -72.63 -15.41
C LYS A 10 81.37 -72.08 -14.54
N CYS A 11 80.52 -72.97 -14.04
CA CYS A 11 79.61 -72.65 -12.95
C CYS A 11 80.42 -72.06 -11.78
N PRO A 12 80.10 -70.85 -11.29
CA PRO A 12 80.75 -70.33 -10.10
C PRO A 12 80.35 -71.18 -8.89
N ASP A 13 81.34 -71.66 -8.13
CA ASP A 13 81.19 -72.55 -6.95
C ASP A 13 80.53 -71.90 -5.72
N VAL A 14 79.87 -70.74 -5.88
CA VAL A 14 79.13 -70.08 -4.79
C VAL A 14 77.83 -69.50 -5.33
N VAL A 15 76.72 -70.16 -4.99
CA VAL A 15 75.35 -69.62 -5.12
C VAL A 15 75.13 -68.62 -3.98
N PRO A 16 74.75 -67.35 -4.27
CA PRO A 16 74.35 -66.39 -3.25
C PRO A 16 73.24 -66.96 -2.33
N GLU A 17 73.31 -66.69 -1.01
CA GLU A 17 72.40 -67.27 0.00
C GLU A 17 70.91 -66.97 -0.24
N ASP A 18 70.58 -65.96 -1.04
CA ASP A 18 69.24 -65.53 -1.38
C ASP A 18 68.54 -66.38 -2.47
N GLN A 19 69.20 -67.40 -3.03
CA GLN A 19 68.64 -68.26 -4.09
C GLN A 19 68.49 -69.75 -3.74
N LYS A 20 68.63 -70.13 -2.46
CA LYS A 20 68.32 -71.50 -2.00
C LYS A 20 66.79 -71.68 -1.86
N GLY A 21 66.14 -72.21 -2.89
CA GLY A 21 64.74 -72.66 -2.80
C GLY A 21 63.87 -72.49 -4.05
N MET A 22 64.34 -71.78 -5.08
CA MET A 22 63.56 -71.55 -6.31
C MET A 22 63.67 -72.72 -7.30
N THR A 23 62.55 -73.10 -7.93
CA THR A 23 62.49 -74.09 -9.01
C THR A 23 63.11 -73.53 -10.31
N GLU A 24 63.51 -74.40 -11.26
CA GLU A 24 64.13 -73.94 -12.53
C GLU A 24 63.23 -72.99 -13.34
N GLU A 25 61.91 -73.21 -13.32
CA GLU A 25 60.93 -72.33 -13.99
C GLU A 25 60.88 -70.92 -13.35
N GLU A 26 61.03 -70.82 -12.02
CA GLU A 26 61.09 -69.53 -11.31
C GLU A 26 62.37 -68.76 -11.61
N ARG A 27 63.46 -69.47 -11.94
CA ARG A 27 64.72 -68.85 -12.38
C ARG A 27 64.61 -68.28 -13.80
N GLU A 28 63.88 -68.95 -14.69
CA GLU A 28 63.64 -68.44 -16.05
C GLU A 28 62.67 -67.25 -16.09
N TRP A 29 61.67 -67.18 -15.20
CA TRP A 29 60.81 -65.98 -15.11
C TRP A 29 61.50 -64.79 -14.44
N SER A 30 62.58 -65.04 -13.68
CA SER A 30 63.39 -63.99 -13.07
C SER A 30 64.31 -63.24 -14.05
N VAL A 31 64.17 -63.50 -15.36
CA VAL A 31 64.86 -62.76 -16.43
C VAL A 31 64.59 -61.26 -16.26
N LYS A 32 65.63 -60.59 -15.75
CA LYS A 32 65.75 -59.17 -15.42
C LYS A 32 64.73 -58.33 -16.19
N ALA A 33 63.72 -57.81 -15.49
CA ALA A 33 62.97 -56.66 -15.98
C ALA A 33 64.00 -55.64 -16.52
N PRO A 34 63.86 -55.13 -17.76
CA PRO A 34 64.84 -54.22 -18.33
C PRO A 34 65.07 -53.09 -17.31
N PRO A 35 66.32 -52.70 -17.05
CA PRO A 35 66.62 -51.73 -16.01
C PRO A 35 65.75 -50.51 -16.27
N LYS A 36 64.88 -50.16 -15.30
CA LYS A 36 64.01 -48.98 -15.42
C LYS A 36 64.89 -47.84 -15.92
N PRO A 37 64.53 -47.16 -17.02
CA PRO A 37 65.38 -46.13 -17.58
C PRO A 37 65.74 -45.15 -16.47
N ARG A 38 67.04 -44.94 -16.23
CA ARG A 38 67.50 -44.06 -15.16
C ARG A 38 67.08 -42.64 -15.54
N VAL A 39 65.98 -42.18 -14.95
CA VAL A 39 65.52 -40.80 -15.15
C VAL A 39 66.61 -39.87 -14.62
N PRO A 40 67.19 -39.01 -15.47
CA PRO A 40 68.29 -38.17 -15.03
C PRO A 40 67.87 -37.22 -13.89
N ARG A 41 68.75 -36.98 -12.92
CA ARG A 41 68.48 -36.08 -11.78
C ARG A 41 68.02 -34.67 -12.20
N TYR A 42 68.42 -34.21 -13.38
CA TYR A 42 67.97 -32.92 -13.92
C TYR A 42 66.46 -32.87 -14.18
N VAL A 43 65.79 -34.00 -14.42
CA VAL A 43 64.34 -34.06 -14.65
C VAL A 43 63.57 -33.72 -13.37
N PHE A 44 64.01 -34.24 -12.23
CA PHE A 44 63.39 -33.93 -10.94
C PHE A 44 63.62 -32.49 -10.51
N THR A 45 64.82 -31.95 -10.74
CA THR A 45 65.09 -30.53 -10.47
C THR A 45 64.31 -29.61 -11.40
N ALA A 46 64.21 -29.95 -12.69
CA ALA A 46 63.36 -29.22 -13.63
C ALA A 46 61.88 -29.26 -13.21
N ALA A 47 61.35 -30.42 -12.82
CA ALA A 47 59.98 -30.55 -12.32
C ALA A 47 59.75 -29.74 -11.04
N ALA A 48 60.69 -29.74 -10.10
CA ALA A 48 60.63 -28.95 -8.88
C ALA A 48 60.66 -27.43 -9.18
N VAL A 49 61.48 -26.98 -10.14
CA VAL A 49 61.50 -25.58 -10.59
C VAL A 49 60.17 -25.19 -11.22
N VAL A 50 59.59 -26.03 -12.09
CA VAL A 50 58.28 -25.77 -12.70
C VAL A 50 57.19 -25.65 -11.63
N LEU A 51 57.18 -26.56 -10.64
CA LEU A 51 56.24 -26.50 -9.52
C LEU A 51 56.45 -25.23 -8.67
N ALA A 52 57.69 -24.85 -8.39
CA ALA A 52 58.00 -23.65 -7.64
C ALA A 52 57.56 -22.37 -8.38
N VAL A 53 57.79 -22.29 -9.69
CA VAL A 53 57.33 -21.18 -10.54
C VAL A 53 55.80 -21.14 -10.61
N ALA A 54 55.14 -22.30 -10.75
CA ALA A 54 53.68 -22.38 -10.74
C ALA A 54 53.09 -21.94 -9.38
N PHE A 55 53.72 -22.34 -8.27
CA PHE A 55 53.29 -21.94 -6.93
C PHE A 55 53.52 -20.44 -6.67
N ALA A 56 54.68 -19.90 -7.05
CA ALA A 56 54.98 -18.47 -6.92
C ALA A 56 54.09 -17.61 -7.84
N GLY A 57 53.92 -18.03 -9.10
CA GLY A 57 53.06 -17.37 -10.08
C GLY A 57 51.58 -17.43 -9.68
N GLY A 58 51.11 -18.60 -9.23
CA GLY A 58 49.76 -18.80 -8.70
C GLY A 58 49.51 -17.98 -7.42
N GLY A 59 50.49 -17.93 -6.52
CA GLY A 59 50.44 -17.10 -5.32
C GLY A 59 50.40 -15.60 -5.63
N LEU A 60 51.23 -15.13 -6.56
CA LEU A 60 51.22 -13.73 -7.01
C LEU A 60 49.90 -13.37 -7.71
N TRP A 61 49.40 -14.27 -8.57
CA TRP A 61 48.10 -14.12 -9.22
C TRP A 61 46.98 -14.07 -8.19
N TYR A 62 46.94 -15.00 -7.23
CA TYR A 62 45.97 -15.02 -6.14
C TYR A 62 46.04 -13.75 -5.30
N TYR A 63 47.24 -13.30 -4.90
CA TYR A 63 47.42 -12.07 -4.14
C TYR A 63 46.90 -10.85 -4.91
N ARG A 64 47.29 -10.71 -6.18
CA ARG A 64 46.88 -9.59 -7.04
C ARG A 64 45.37 -9.59 -7.30
N THR A 65 44.76 -10.76 -7.50
CA THR A 65 43.35 -10.85 -7.86
C THR A 65 42.43 -10.89 -6.65
N ASN A 66 42.81 -11.50 -5.53
CA ASN A 66 41.94 -11.70 -4.37
C ASN A 66 42.28 -10.75 -3.22
N VAL A 67 43.55 -10.73 -2.79
CA VAL A 67 43.94 -10.01 -1.56
C VAL A 67 44.04 -8.50 -1.80
N MET A 68 44.61 -8.11 -2.94
CA MET A 68 44.87 -6.71 -3.26
C MET A 68 43.59 -5.88 -3.43
N PRO A 69 42.54 -6.34 -4.14
CA PRO A 69 41.27 -5.61 -4.21
C PRO A 69 40.57 -5.45 -2.86
N GLU A 70 40.61 -6.46 -1.99
CA GLU A 70 40.04 -6.35 -0.64
C GLU A 70 40.80 -5.31 0.20
N LYS A 71 42.14 -5.27 0.09
CA LYS A 71 42.95 -4.24 0.74
C LYS A 71 42.62 -2.84 0.21
N TYR A 72 42.38 -2.70 -1.10
CA TYR A 72 41.92 -1.43 -1.67
C TYR A 72 40.53 -1.06 -1.16
N ASN A 73 39.62 -2.02 -1.04
CA ASN A 73 38.26 -1.79 -0.55
C ASN A 73 38.28 -1.25 0.89
N LEU A 74 39.01 -1.91 1.79
CA LEU A 74 39.14 -1.48 3.19
C LEU A 74 39.76 -0.08 3.30
N ARG A 75 40.80 0.22 2.51
CA ARG A 75 41.41 1.56 2.52
C ARG A 75 40.47 2.62 1.95
N ALA A 76 39.72 2.30 0.91
CA ALA A 76 38.73 3.20 0.32
C ALA A 76 37.59 3.50 1.30
N GLU A 77 37.12 2.51 2.06
CA GLU A 77 36.11 2.71 3.12
C GLU A 77 36.59 3.65 4.23
N VAL A 78 37.87 3.59 4.62
CA VAL A 78 38.46 4.55 5.57
C VAL A 78 38.47 5.96 4.97
N LEU A 79 38.94 6.10 3.72
CA LEU A 79 38.95 7.39 3.03
C LEU A 79 37.55 7.99 2.84
N MET A 80 36.53 7.15 2.59
CA MET A 80 35.13 7.57 2.53
C MET A 80 34.66 8.18 3.85
N LYS A 81 35.05 7.57 4.99
CA LYS A 81 34.72 8.10 6.32
C LYS A 81 35.45 9.39 6.63
N ASP A 82 36.67 9.53 6.12
CA ASP A 82 37.49 10.74 6.27
C ASP A 82 37.07 11.87 5.30
N GLY A 83 36.09 11.63 4.42
CA GLY A 83 35.63 12.60 3.41
C GLY A 83 36.54 12.76 2.19
N ASN A 84 37.58 11.93 2.08
CA ASN A 84 38.55 11.94 0.97
C ASN A 84 38.02 11.16 -0.25
N TYR A 85 36.91 11.64 -0.82
CA TYR A 85 36.15 10.94 -1.86
C TYR A 85 36.95 10.67 -3.14
N ALA A 86 37.76 11.61 -3.61
CA ALA A 86 38.56 11.44 -4.83
C ALA A 86 39.57 10.29 -4.71
N GLN A 87 40.27 10.18 -3.57
CA GLN A 87 41.22 9.10 -3.34
C GLN A 87 40.53 7.75 -3.14
N ALA A 88 39.34 7.75 -2.52
CA ALA A 88 38.53 6.54 -2.38
C ALA A 88 38.08 6.03 -3.76
N GLU A 89 37.61 6.91 -4.65
CA GLU A 89 37.24 6.56 -6.01
C GLU A 89 38.39 5.92 -6.78
N GLU A 90 39.60 6.50 -6.74
CA GLU A 90 40.77 5.91 -7.42
C GLU A 90 41.07 4.46 -6.97
N LEU A 91 40.84 4.15 -5.68
CA LEU A 91 41.01 2.80 -5.17
C LEU A 91 39.89 1.87 -5.65
N TYR A 92 38.65 2.34 -5.67
CA TYR A 92 37.52 1.59 -6.22
C TYR A 92 37.67 1.31 -7.71
N GLU A 93 38.17 2.26 -8.50
CA GLU A 93 38.49 2.04 -9.92
C GLU A 93 39.59 0.98 -10.12
N LYS A 94 40.58 0.91 -9.21
CA LYS A 94 41.60 -0.15 -9.26
C LYS A 94 40.97 -1.52 -9.00
N ILE A 95 39.98 -1.60 -8.12
CA ILE A 95 39.25 -2.86 -7.85
C ILE A 95 38.53 -3.31 -9.11
N ILE A 96 37.74 -2.44 -9.75
CA ILE A 96 36.95 -2.85 -10.93
C ILE A 96 37.83 -3.20 -12.14
N LYS A 97 39.02 -2.59 -12.26
CA LYS A 97 40.03 -2.96 -13.27
C LYS A 97 40.63 -4.35 -13.04
N ILE A 98 40.82 -4.76 -11.77
CA ILE A 98 41.34 -6.09 -11.42
C ILE A 98 40.22 -7.14 -11.45
N ARG A 99 39.01 -6.76 -11.02
CA ARG A 99 37.81 -7.58 -10.90
C ARG A 99 36.60 -6.92 -11.55
N PRO A 100 36.44 -7.02 -12.89
CA PRO A 100 35.29 -6.46 -13.60
C PRO A 100 33.94 -7.04 -13.15
N GLU A 101 33.95 -8.22 -12.53
CA GLU A 101 32.78 -8.90 -11.95
C GLU A 101 32.31 -8.27 -10.63
N ARG A 102 33.17 -7.52 -9.92
CA ARG A 102 32.86 -6.83 -8.65
C ARG A 102 32.07 -5.54 -8.89
N ARG A 103 30.88 -5.70 -9.44
CA ARG A 103 29.94 -4.60 -9.75
C ARG A 103 29.28 -3.99 -8.51
N ASP A 104 29.43 -4.62 -7.35
CA ASP A 104 29.09 -4.06 -6.04
C ASP A 104 29.83 -2.74 -5.76
N VAL A 105 31.07 -2.61 -6.26
CA VAL A 105 31.91 -1.41 -6.07
C VAL A 105 31.37 -0.18 -6.80
N LEU A 106 30.56 -0.34 -7.85
CA LEU A 106 29.94 0.78 -8.56
C LEU A 106 29.08 1.66 -7.64
N PHE A 107 28.42 1.07 -6.64
CA PHE A 107 27.67 1.82 -5.63
C PHE A 107 28.59 2.77 -4.85
N ASN A 108 29.79 2.31 -4.49
CA ASN A 108 30.73 3.10 -3.72
C ASN A 108 31.37 4.20 -4.56
N ILE A 109 31.65 3.95 -5.85
CA ILE A 109 32.09 4.99 -6.81
C ILE A 109 31.02 6.07 -6.92
N ALA A 110 29.75 5.68 -7.09
CA ALA A 110 28.63 6.62 -7.10
C ALA A 110 28.53 7.45 -5.82
N ALA A 111 28.74 6.82 -4.65
CA ALA A 111 28.76 7.52 -3.37
C ALA A 111 29.94 8.51 -3.24
N CYS A 112 31.13 8.17 -3.78
CA CYS A 112 32.25 9.10 -3.86
C CYS A 112 31.88 10.33 -4.70
N ARG A 113 31.29 10.10 -5.88
CA ARG A 113 30.84 11.15 -6.80
C ARG A 113 29.79 12.06 -6.16
N GLU A 114 28.82 11.47 -5.45
CA GLU A 114 27.83 12.23 -4.67
C GLU A 114 28.51 13.09 -3.60
N GLY A 115 29.48 12.54 -2.85
CA GLY A 115 30.25 13.27 -1.84
C GLY A 115 31.07 14.43 -2.41
N MET A 116 31.52 14.34 -3.66
CA MET A 116 32.20 15.42 -4.38
C MET A 116 31.25 16.45 -5.00
N GLY A 117 29.93 16.24 -4.92
CA GLY A 117 28.93 17.09 -5.56
C GLY A 117 28.70 16.81 -7.04
N ASP A 118 29.34 15.78 -7.61
CA ASP A 118 29.13 15.32 -8.99
C ASP A 118 27.85 14.46 -9.06
N ALA A 119 26.71 15.14 -9.02
CA ALA A 119 25.39 14.50 -8.99
C ALA A 119 25.06 13.75 -10.29
N ASP A 120 25.58 14.18 -11.44
CA ASP A 120 25.36 13.50 -12.73
C ASP A 120 26.19 12.22 -12.82
N GLY A 121 27.48 12.27 -12.45
CA GLY A 121 28.33 11.10 -12.37
C GLY A 121 27.80 10.07 -11.36
N ALA A 122 27.35 10.53 -10.19
CA ALA A 122 26.74 9.66 -9.18
C ALA A 122 25.50 8.94 -9.72
N THR A 123 24.59 9.65 -10.40
CA THR A 123 23.39 9.06 -11.03
C THR A 123 23.78 7.94 -12.00
N ALA A 124 24.74 8.20 -12.91
CA ALA A 124 25.14 7.22 -13.92
C ALA A 124 25.68 5.92 -13.30
N PHE A 125 26.55 6.03 -12.28
CA PHE A 125 27.11 4.85 -11.61
C PHE A 125 26.08 4.09 -10.76
N TYR A 126 25.14 4.78 -10.11
CA TYR A 126 24.04 4.11 -9.40
C TYR A 126 23.12 3.35 -10.36
N GLU A 127 22.78 3.94 -11.52
CA GLU A 127 21.98 3.27 -12.54
C GLU A 127 22.72 2.05 -13.12
N GLU A 128 24.03 2.15 -13.35
CA GLU A 128 24.84 1.02 -13.79
C GLU A 128 24.89 -0.10 -12.74
N HIS A 129 25.06 0.25 -11.46
CA HIS A 129 25.02 -0.71 -10.36
C HIS A 129 23.70 -1.49 -10.34
N LEU A 130 22.57 -0.79 -10.48
CA LEU A 130 21.23 -1.38 -10.47
C LEU A 130 20.96 -2.33 -11.66
N LYS A 131 21.73 -2.27 -12.76
CA LYS A 131 21.63 -3.28 -13.83
C LYS A 131 21.98 -4.68 -13.33
N THR A 132 22.91 -4.77 -12.39
CA THR A 132 23.33 -6.03 -11.75
C THR A 132 22.62 -6.29 -10.42
N ALA A 133 22.49 -5.27 -9.57
CA ALA A 133 21.88 -5.36 -8.25
C ALA A 133 20.44 -4.79 -8.27
N LYS A 134 19.56 -5.38 -9.08
CA LYS A 134 18.20 -4.88 -9.38
C LYS A 134 17.29 -4.63 -8.17
N ASN A 135 17.65 -5.13 -6.99
CA ASN A 135 16.86 -5.04 -5.77
C ASN A 135 17.53 -4.23 -4.65
N ASP A 136 18.65 -3.54 -4.92
CA ASP A 136 19.31 -2.73 -3.90
C ASP A 136 18.53 -1.43 -3.64
N ALA A 137 17.68 -1.46 -2.61
CA ALA A 137 16.88 -0.32 -2.18
C ALA A 137 17.74 0.90 -1.81
N ARG A 138 18.98 0.71 -1.35
CA ARG A 138 19.86 1.83 -0.97
C ARG A 138 20.23 2.65 -2.20
N ALA A 139 20.58 1.98 -3.29
CA ALA A 139 20.91 2.65 -4.56
C ALA A 139 19.68 3.36 -5.15
N MET A 140 18.50 2.72 -5.08
CA MET A 140 17.23 3.33 -5.50
C MET A 140 16.92 4.60 -4.68
N THR A 141 17.06 4.55 -3.36
CA THR A 141 16.85 5.72 -2.48
C THR A 141 17.83 6.85 -2.81
N ARG A 142 19.11 6.54 -3.08
CA ARG A 142 20.12 7.54 -3.48
C ARG A 142 19.77 8.19 -4.81
N LEU A 143 19.36 7.41 -5.81
CA LEU A 143 18.86 7.95 -7.08
C LEU A 143 17.65 8.85 -6.88
N GLY A 144 16.66 8.42 -6.09
CA GLY A 144 15.50 9.23 -5.75
C GLY A 144 15.89 10.59 -5.18
N TRP A 145 16.84 10.61 -4.24
CA TRP A 145 17.38 11.85 -3.66
C TRP A 145 18.12 12.74 -4.65
N LEU A 146 18.95 12.16 -5.52
CA LEU A 146 19.67 12.93 -6.53
C LEU A 146 18.70 13.58 -7.52
N TYR A 147 17.66 12.87 -7.94
CA TYR A 147 16.61 13.42 -8.81
C TYR A 147 15.76 14.47 -8.09
N MET A 148 15.44 14.30 -6.80
CA MET A 148 14.80 15.34 -5.97
C MET A 148 15.60 16.63 -5.96
N LYS A 149 16.92 16.55 -5.73
CA LYS A 149 17.81 17.72 -5.71
C LYS A 149 17.90 18.43 -7.06
N LYS A 150 17.78 17.68 -8.16
CA LYS A 150 17.72 18.22 -9.53
C LYS A 150 16.34 18.82 -9.89
N GLY A 151 15.33 18.64 -9.04
CA GLY A 151 13.95 19.05 -9.32
C GLY A 151 13.19 18.11 -10.27
N ASP A 152 13.77 16.96 -10.65
CA ASP A 152 13.10 15.93 -11.45
C ASP A 152 12.27 15.03 -10.52
N TYR A 153 11.16 15.57 -10.04
CA TYR A 153 10.29 14.91 -9.06
C TYR A 153 9.65 13.62 -9.60
N VAL A 154 9.42 13.54 -10.91
CA VAL A 154 8.83 12.36 -11.55
C VAL A 154 9.78 11.16 -11.48
N LYS A 155 11.07 11.36 -11.85
CA LYS A 155 12.07 10.28 -11.70
C LYS A 155 12.36 9.97 -10.24
N ALA A 156 12.38 10.99 -9.38
CA ALA A 156 12.53 10.78 -7.95
C ALA A 156 11.44 9.86 -7.39
N LEU A 157 10.18 10.17 -7.71
CA LEU A 157 9.02 9.39 -7.31
C LEU A 157 9.14 7.94 -7.81
N HIS A 158 9.53 7.74 -9.07
CA HIS A 158 9.74 6.40 -9.62
C HIS A 158 10.73 5.59 -8.78
N TRP A 159 11.92 6.13 -8.49
CA TRP A 159 12.94 5.42 -7.73
C TRP A 159 12.54 5.18 -6.27
N PHE A 160 11.88 6.14 -5.63
CA PHE A 160 11.36 5.93 -4.28
C PHE A 160 10.24 4.88 -4.24
N GLN A 161 9.37 4.83 -5.25
CA GLN A 161 8.36 3.78 -5.39
C GLN A 161 9.00 2.38 -5.54
N GLU A 162 10.05 2.24 -6.34
CA GLU A 162 10.80 0.99 -6.42
C GLU A 162 11.42 0.62 -5.07
N ALA A 163 11.99 1.61 -4.37
CA ALA A 163 12.62 1.40 -3.06
C ALA A 163 11.59 0.96 -2.00
N VAL A 164 10.43 1.62 -1.86
CA VAL A 164 9.39 1.23 -0.87
C VAL A 164 8.81 -0.15 -1.17
N ARG A 165 8.80 -0.60 -2.42
CA ARG A 165 8.38 -1.99 -2.74
C ARG A 165 9.31 -3.02 -2.13
N ARG A 166 10.59 -2.69 -1.94
CA ARG A 166 11.59 -3.55 -1.28
C ARG A 166 11.57 -3.42 0.23
N ASP A 167 11.36 -2.21 0.73
CA ASP A 167 11.26 -1.94 2.17
C ASP A 167 9.97 -1.21 2.54
N LYS A 168 8.87 -1.98 2.59
CA LYS A 168 7.52 -1.45 2.82
C LYS A 168 7.30 -0.90 4.22
N LYS A 169 8.19 -1.18 5.17
CA LYS A 169 8.04 -0.77 6.58
C LYS A 169 8.87 0.47 6.93
N ASN A 170 9.64 0.98 5.97
CA ASN A 170 10.48 2.14 6.17
C ASN A 170 9.66 3.43 6.08
N GLU A 171 9.38 4.03 7.24
CA GLU A 171 8.62 5.28 7.36
C GLU A 171 9.30 6.43 6.58
N GLU A 172 10.63 6.55 6.70
CA GLU A 172 11.39 7.61 6.05
C GLU A 172 11.29 7.53 4.52
N LEU A 173 11.33 6.31 3.97
CA LEU A 173 11.23 6.09 2.54
C LEU A 173 9.83 6.40 1.99
N TRP A 174 8.78 6.07 2.76
CA TRP A 174 7.41 6.49 2.43
C TRP A 174 7.26 8.02 2.52
N ARG A 175 7.95 8.68 3.46
CA ARG A 175 7.95 10.14 3.55
C ARG A 175 8.60 10.78 2.32
N MET A 176 9.76 10.28 1.91
CA MET A 176 10.42 10.70 0.66
C MET A 176 9.54 10.47 -0.57
N THR A 177 8.80 9.35 -0.60
CA THR A 177 7.83 9.05 -1.67
C THR A 177 6.71 10.09 -1.70
N ALA A 178 6.12 10.44 -0.55
CA ALA A 178 5.08 11.46 -0.47
C ALA A 178 5.60 12.84 -0.89
N ASP A 179 6.81 13.22 -0.48
CA ASP A 179 7.43 14.49 -0.83
C ASP A 179 7.73 14.59 -2.33
N ALA A 180 8.26 13.52 -2.92
CA ALA A 180 8.48 13.44 -4.37
C ALA A 180 7.16 13.46 -5.16
N ALA A 181 6.13 12.76 -4.70
CA ALA A 181 4.81 12.78 -5.33
C ALA A 181 4.19 14.17 -5.33
N ARG A 182 4.31 14.91 -4.23
CA ARG A 182 3.85 16.31 -4.15
C ARG A 182 4.62 17.21 -5.12
N GLY A 183 5.94 17.08 -5.20
CA GLY A 183 6.75 17.82 -6.17
C GLY A 183 6.42 17.47 -7.62
N ALA A 184 6.04 16.22 -7.88
CA ALA A 184 5.60 15.75 -9.19
C ALA A 184 4.14 16.11 -9.51
N GLU A 185 3.44 16.79 -8.59
CA GLU A 185 2.00 17.08 -8.67
C GLU A 185 1.11 15.83 -8.82
N ASP A 186 1.61 14.66 -8.41
CA ASP A 186 0.86 13.40 -8.39
C ASP A 186 0.13 13.24 -7.05
N ALA A 187 -1.08 13.81 -6.99
CA ALA A 187 -1.92 13.78 -5.79
C ALA A 187 -2.33 12.34 -5.39
N GLU A 188 -2.47 11.43 -6.34
CA GLU A 188 -2.88 10.05 -6.06
C GLU A 188 -1.77 9.28 -5.35
N ALA A 189 -0.55 9.35 -5.88
CA ALA A 189 0.63 8.74 -5.27
C ALA A 189 0.97 9.37 -3.92
N ALA A 190 0.82 10.69 -3.78
CA ALA A 190 1.03 11.38 -2.51
C ALA A 190 0.01 10.91 -1.45
N GLY A 191 -1.26 10.80 -1.85
CA GLY A 191 -2.33 10.29 -1.00
C GLY A 191 -2.07 8.86 -0.52
N ASP A 192 -1.60 7.98 -1.41
CA ASP A 192 -1.30 6.59 -1.09
C ASP A 192 -0.13 6.48 -0.11
N ALA A 193 0.94 7.26 -0.34
CA ALA A 193 2.09 7.29 0.56
C ALA A 193 1.70 7.79 1.96
N LEU A 194 0.90 8.86 2.06
CA LEU A 194 0.39 9.37 3.34
C LEU A 194 -0.53 8.36 4.05
N MET A 195 -1.33 7.61 3.28
CA MET A 195 -2.17 6.55 3.83
C MET A 195 -1.35 5.37 4.37
N GLN A 196 -0.22 5.04 3.74
CA GLN A 196 0.70 4.04 4.31
C GLN A 196 1.42 4.56 5.54
N LEU A 197 1.86 5.82 5.53
CA LEU A 197 2.51 6.47 6.68
C LEU A 197 1.59 6.48 7.91
N SER A 198 0.31 6.84 7.76
CA SER A 198 -0.64 6.82 8.88
C SER A 198 -0.84 5.41 9.45
N LYS A 199 -0.81 4.37 8.62
CA LYS A 199 -0.89 2.96 9.05
C LYS A 199 0.37 2.52 9.80
N LEU A 200 1.56 2.90 9.33
CA LEU A 200 2.84 2.57 9.97
C LEU A 200 2.98 3.30 11.32
N CYS A 201 2.60 4.57 11.37
CA CYS A 201 2.69 5.42 12.55
C CYS A 201 1.47 5.35 13.47
N LYS A 202 0.59 4.35 13.33
CA LYS A 202 -0.71 4.28 14.04
C LYS A 202 -0.69 4.45 15.57
N LYS A 203 0.48 4.25 16.21
CA LYS A 203 0.67 4.42 17.66
C LYS A 203 0.97 5.88 18.04
N ASP A 204 1.47 6.66 17.10
CA ASP A 204 1.82 8.06 17.27
C ASP A 204 0.71 8.93 16.67
N ASN A 205 -0.24 9.33 17.52
CA ASN A 205 -1.42 10.05 17.08
C ASN A 205 -1.06 11.44 16.49
N GLU A 206 0.01 12.08 16.94
CA GLU A 206 0.45 13.36 16.38
C GLU A 206 0.85 13.21 14.92
N LYS A 207 1.66 12.19 14.60
CA LYS A 207 2.04 11.89 13.21
C LYS A 207 0.83 11.52 12.35
N VAL A 208 -0.06 10.67 12.86
CA VAL A 208 -1.29 10.28 12.14
C VAL A 208 -2.13 11.50 11.78
N LEU A 209 -2.33 12.42 12.74
CA LEU A 209 -3.07 13.66 12.51
C LEU A 209 -2.35 14.60 11.55
N ALA A 210 -1.01 14.67 11.58
CA ALA A 210 -0.24 15.44 10.62
C ALA A 210 -0.46 14.93 9.19
N TYR A 211 -0.36 13.62 8.96
CA TYR A 211 -0.60 13.04 7.64
C TYR A 211 -2.06 13.20 7.16
N ALA A 212 -3.03 13.11 8.07
CA ALA A 212 -4.44 13.39 7.75
C ALA A 212 -4.67 14.85 7.32
N ARG A 213 -3.98 15.82 7.95
CA ARG A 213 -4.03 17.23 7.52
C ARG A 213 -3.36 17.45 6.17
N GLU A 214 -2.27 16.74 5.89
CA GLU A 214 -1.64 16.77 4.56
C GLU A 214 -2.59 16.23 3.48
N LEU A 215 -3.33 15.14 3.77
CA LEU A 215 -4.38 14.64 2.87
C LEU A 215 -5.49 15.67 2.63
N LEU A 216 -5.90 16.43 3.65
CA LEU A 216 -6.84 17.55 3.46
C LEU A 216 -6.27 18.64 2.54
N ALA A 217 -4.98 18.98 2.70
CA ALA A 217 -4.31 19.97 1.85
C ALA A 217 -4.22 19.51 0.39
N LEU A 218 -4.05 18.20 0.16
CA LEU A 218 -4.13 17.56 -1.15
C LEU A 218 -5.55 17.47 -1.72
N LYS A 219 -6.57 17.91 -0.95
CA LYS A 219 -7.99 17.76 -1.27
C LYS A 219 -8.45 16.30 -1.38
N ASP A 220 -7.67 15.37 -0.84
CA ASP A 220 -8.08 13.98 -0.70
C ASP A 220 -8.91 13.79 0.56
N TYR A 221 -10.13 14.31 0.51
CA TYR A 221 -11.04 14.30 1.64
C TYR A 221 -11.44 12.88 2.05
N ARG A 222 -11.40 11.92 1.12
CA ARG A 222 -11.83 10.54 1.39
C ARG A 222 -10.80 9.80 2.23
N ARG A 223 -9.53 9.79 1.79
CA ARG A 223 -8.43 9.20 2.59
C ARG A 223 -8.23 9.98 3.89
N ALA A 224 -8.35 11.32 3.87
CA ALA A 224 -8.28 12.12 5.09
C ALA A 224 -9.35 11.71 6.12
N LEU A 225 -10.60 11.54 5.69
CA LEU A 225 -11.69 11.10 6.55
C LEU A 225 -11.39 9.72 7.16
N GLU A 226 -10.94 8.76 6.36
CA GLU A 226 -10.59 7.41 6.85
C GLU A 226 -9.53 7.48 7.97
N VAL A 227 -8.48 8.29 7.77
CA VAL A 227 -7.42 8.47 8.77
C VAL A 227 -7.95 9.15 10.04
N PHE A 228 -8.73 10.21 9.91
CA PHE A 228 -9.30 10.91 11.07
C PHE A 228 -10.28 10.04 11.85
N ASP A 229 -11.15 9.29 11.19
CA ASP A 229 -12.08 8.38 11.85
C ASP A 229 -11.33 7.24 12.57
N ALA A 230 -10.25 6.72 11.98
CA ALA A 230 -9.40 5.73 12.64
C ALA A 230 -8.69 6.30 13.88
N ALA A 231 -8.14 7.52 13.77
CA ALA A 231 -7.50 8.23 14.88
C ALA A 231 -8.49 8.55 16.02
N ALA A 232 -9.73 8.93 15.69
CA ALA A 232 -10.77 9.21 16.67
C ALA A 232 -11.20 7.98 17.47
N LYS A 233 -11.18 6.78 16.86
CA LYS A 233 -11.54 5.51 17.52
C LYS A 233 -10.43 4.94 18.41
N GLY A 234 -9.17 5.24 18.13
CA GLY A 234 -8.01 4.64 18.80
C GLY A 234 -7.66 5.24 20.17
N ALA A 235 -8.09 6.47 20.47
CA ALA A 235 -7.81 7.13 21.74
C ALA A 235 -8.96 6.90 22.74
N GLY A 236 -8.63 6.51 23.99
CA GLY A 236 -9.58 6.15 25.07
C GLY A 236 -10.58 7.24 25.52
N ALA A 237 -10.57 8.39 24.87
CA ALA A 237 -11.69 9.28 24.64
C ALA A 237 -11.30 10.03 23.36
N GLY A 238 -12.06 9.89 22.27
CA GLY A 238 -11.61 10.26 20.92
C GLY A 238 -10.97 11.66 20.85
N ASP A 239 -9.78 11.75 20.26
CA ASP A 239 -9.04 13.01 20.15
C ASP A 239 -9.91 14.05 19.43
N ALA A 240 -10.24 15.15 20.13
CA ALA A 240 -11.13 16.19 19.60
C ALA A 240 -10.61 16.76 18.26
N ARG A 241 -9.28 16.78 18.06
CA ARG A 241 -8.67 17.22 16.80
C ARG A 241 -8.96 16.25 15.67
N ALA A 242 -9.00 14.95 15.96
CA ALA A 242 -9.38 13.92 14.99
C ALA A 242 -10.85 14.07 14.60
N LEU A 243 -11.74 14.26 15.57
CA LEU A 243 -13.17 14.49 15.33
C LEU A 243 -13.42 15.76 14.50
N HIS A 244 -12.72 16.86 14.81
CA HIS A 244 -12.80 18.09 14.04
C HIS A 244 -12.28 17.90 12.61
N GLY A 245 -11.16 17.18 12.44
CA GLY A 245 -10.62 16.83 11.12
C GLY A 245 -11.58 15.97 10.29
N ALA A 246 -12.21 14.96 10.91
CA ALA A 246 -13.22 14.13 10.28
C ALA A 246 -14.45 14.96 9.87
N ALA A 247 -14.92 15.87 10.73
CA ALA A 247 -16.03 16.76 10.41
C ALA A 247 -15.69 17.70 9.23
N ALA A 248 -14.48 18.24 9.17
CA ALA A 248 -14.01 19.04 8.04
C ALA A 248 -13.97 18.22 6.75
N ALA A 249 -13.43 17.00 6.78
CA ALA A 249 -13.40 16.09 5.64
C ALA A 249 -14.82 15.73 5.15
N LYS A 250 -15.73 15.42 6.09
CA LYS A 250 -17.15 15.16 5.81
C LYS A 250 -17.82 16.35 5.13
N ALA A 251 -17.60 17.56 5.64
CA ALA A 251 -18.16 18.78 5.06
C ALA A 251 -17.71 18.96 3.59
N MET A 252 -16.43 18.75 3.30
CA MET A 252 -15.87 18.85 1.95
C MET A 252 -16.40 17.75 0.99
N LEU A 253 -16.69 16.56 1.51
CA LEU A 253 -17.34 15.48 0.77
C LEU A 253 -18.87 15.66 0.64
N GLY A 254 -19.44 16.67 1.30
CA GLY A 254 -20.88 16.84 1.39
C GLY A 254 -21.57 15.76 2.23
N LEU A 255 -20.85 15.03 3.08
CA LEU A 255 -21.40 14.07 4.03
C LEU A 255 -22.05 14.79 5.23
N PRO A 256 -23.04 14.17 5.90
CA PRO A 256 -23.58 14.73 7.14
C PRO A 256 -22.50 14.76 8.24
N THR A 257 -22.28 15.92 8.83
CA THR A 257 -21.31 16.12 9.92
C THR A 257 -21.91 15.84 11.30
N GLU A 258 -23.23 15.93 11.42
CA GLU A 258 -23.97 15.68 12.67
C GLU A 258 -24.94 14.52 12.50
N GLU A 259 -25.05 13.68 13.52
CA GLU A 259 -25.89 12.47 13.47
C GLU A 259 -27.37 12.77 13.23
N LYS A 260 -27.87 13.90 13.73
CA LYS A 260 -29.28 14.29 13.58
C LYS A 260 -29.71 14.53 12.12
N PHE A 261 -28.78 14.66 11.18
CA PHE A 261 -29.04 14.84 9.75
C PHE A 261 -28.72 13.59 8.92
N VAL A 262 -28.39 12.46 9.56
CA VAL A 262 -28.06 11.21 8.89
C VAL A 262 -29.33 10.43 8.57
N ILE A 263 -29.47 9.97 7.34
CA ILE A 263 -30.52 9.04 6.91
C ILE A 263 -29.93 7.64 6.88
N ARG A 264 -30.54 6.70 7.60
CA ARG A 264 -30.21 5.27 7.54
C ARG A 264 -31.40 4.53 6.95
N PRO A 265 -31.34 4.13 5.66
CA PRO A 265 -32.43 3.44 4.99
C PRO A 265 -32.96 2.26 5.80
N GLY A 266 -34.27 2.20 6.02
CA GLY A 266 -34.91 1.11 6.78
C GLY A 266 -34.70 1.14 8.29
N GLU A 267 -33.92 2.09 8.82
CA GLU A 267 -33.52 2.10 10.22
C GLU A 267 -33.91 3.40 10.93
N SER A 268 -33.46 4.56 10.44
CA SER A 268 -33.61 5.83 11.16
C SER A 268 -33.59 7.07 10.25
N LEU A 269 -34.21 8.15 10.73
CA LEU A 269 -34.00 9.50 10.24
C LEU A 269 -33.43 10.35 11.38
N GLY A 270 -32.16 10.71 11.28
CA GLY A 270 -31.41 11.34 12.35
C GLY A 270 -31.38 10.47 13.60
N LEU A 271 -31.79 11.05 14.72
CA LEU A 271 -31.85 10.38 16.03
C LEU A 271 -33.08 9.48 16.19
N ILE A 272 -34.09 9.59 15.32
CA ILE A 272 -35.36 8.89 15.47
C ILE A 272 -35.32 7.57 14.71
N LYS A 273 -35.53 6.45 15.41
CA LYS A 273 -35.50 5.09 14.86
C LYS A 273 -36.90 4.56 14.56
N LEU A 274 -37.00 3.69 13.57
CA LEU A 274 -38.23 2.95 13.30
C LEU A 274 -38.51 1.93 14.42
N GLY A 275 -39.70 1.98 14.98
CA GLY A 275 -40.16 1.21 16.14
C GLY A 275 -39.95 1.94 17.47
N ALA A 276 -39.33 3.13 17.47
CA ALA A 276 -39.16 3.92 18.68
C ALA A 276 -40.51 4.28 19.30
N GLY A 277 -40.60 4.21 20.63
CA GLY A 277 -41.81 4.60 21.37
C GLY A 277 -41.94 6.12 21.46
N LYS A 278 -43.15 6.61 21.78
CA LYS A 278 -43.42 8.04 21.97
C LYS A 278 -42.46 8.76 22.93
N GLU A 279 -42.13 8.12 24.06
CA GLU A 279 -41.22 8.72 25.05
C GLU A 279 -39.77 8.76 24.57
N GLU A 280 -39.30 7.71 23.88
CA GLU A 280 -37.98 7.68 23.26
C GLU A 280 -37.84 8.79 22.20
N VAL A 281 -38.89 9.00 21.39
CA VAL A 281 -38.93 10.11 20.43
C VAL A 281 -38.85 11.46 21.15
N LYS A 282 -39.60 11.68 22.22
CA LYS A 282 -39.55 12.95 22.99
C LYS A 282 -38.15 13.19 23.55
N GLU A 283 -37.52 12.16 24.12
CA GLU A 283 -36.17 12.23 24.65
C GLU A 283 -35.17 12.60 23.55
N ALA A 284 -35.19 11.91 22.42
CA ALA A 284 -34.33 12.18 21.27
C ALA A 284 -34.50 13.60 20.72
N MET A 285 -35.68 14.21 20.90
CA MET A 285 -36.01 15.55 20.42
C MET A 285 -35.81 16.66 21.46
N GLY A 286 -35.28 16.32 22.65
CA GLY A 286 -34.91 17.27 23.69
C GLY A 286 -35.97 17.49 24.77
N GLY A 287 -36.82 16.50 25.04
CA GLY A 287 -37.63 16.38 26.26
C GLY A 287 -38.90 17.25 26.34
N ALA A 288 -39.08 18.22 25.44
CA ALA A 288 -40.37 18.88 25.28
C ALA A 288 -41.26 17.99 24.39
N PRO A 289 -42.53 17.70 24.77
CA PRO A 289 -43.49 17.29 23.77
C PRO A 289 -43.47 18.38 22.70
N PRO A 290 -43.41 18.05 21.40
CA PRO A 290 -43.68 19.04 20.38
C PRO A 290 -45.00 19.77 20.75
N ASP A 291 -45.13 21.04 20.48
CA ASP A 291 -46.25 21.81 21.03
C ASP A 291 -47.57 21.43 20.35
N GLU A 292 -48.71 21.57 21.04
CA GLU A 292 -50.05 21.36 20.47
C GLU A 292 -50.32 22.25 19.23
N LYS A 293 -49.50 23.29 19.00
CA LYS A 293 -49.56 24.15 17.81
C LYS A 293 -48.79 23.59 16.60
N SER A 294 -47.72 22.84 16.80
CA SER A 294 -46.99 22.15 15.71
C SER A 294 -47.47 20.71 15.50
N PHE A 295 -48.28 20.19 16.42
CA PHE A 295 -48.86 18.86 16.32
C PHE A 295 -50.29 18.85 15.79
N GLY A 296 -50.45 18.33 14.58
CA GLY A 296 -51.75 17.88 14.11
C GLY A 296 -51.91 16.39 14.37
N VAL A 297 -52.66 15.99 15.41
CA VAL A 297 -53.21 14.63 15.46
C VAL A 297 -54.26 14.54 14.35
N VAL A 298 -53.81 14.16 13.15
CA VAL A 298 -54.72 13.74 12.09
C VAL A 298 -55.13 12.32 12.46
N GLY A 299 -56.09 12.21 13.38
CA GLY A 299 -56.68 10.94 13.73
C GLY A 299 -57.31 10.30 12.50
N GLY A 300 -56.92 9.06 12.20
CA GLY A 300 -57.47 8.27 11.12
C GLY A 300 -57.28 6.78 11.40
N LYS A 301 -58.26 5.96 11.02
CA LYS A 301 -58.05 4.52 10.89
C LYS A 301 -57.33 4.33 9.56
N SER A 302 -56.07 3.87 9.58
CA SER A 302 -55.45 3.41 8.34
C SER A 302 -56.26 2.24 7.81
N MET A 303 -56.54 2.20 6.51
CA MET A 303 -57.22 1.04 5.90
C MET A 303 -56.38 -0.24 5.99
N MET A 304 -55.07 -0.11 6.27
CA MET A 304 -54.11 -1.21 6.41
C MET A 304 -53.78 -1.55 7.87
N ALA A 305 -54.06 -0.66 8.82
CA ALA A 305 -53.79 -0.90 10.24
C ALA A 305 -55.09 -0.91 11.03
N GLU A 306 -55.40 -2.05 11.65
CA GLU A 306 -56.50 -2.18 12.63
C GLU A 306 -56.28 -1.32 13.90
N GLN A 307 -55.19 -0.56 13.94
CA GLN A 307 -54.68 0.20 15.08
C GLN A 307 -54.74 1.72 14.80
N PRO A 308 -54.85 2.55 15.84
CA PRO A 308 -54.89 4.00 15.68
C PRO A 308 -53.58 4.52 15.09
N VAL A 309 -53.70 5.41 14.09
CA VAL A 309 -52.58 6.13 13.48
C VAL A 309 -52.52 7.54 14.04
N GLU A 310 -51.32 7.99 14.39
CA GLU A 310 -51.05 9.34 14.85
C GLU A 310 -49.88 9.94 14.07
N ILE A 311 -49.97 11.23 13.75
CA ILE A 311 -48.98 11.92 12.93
C ILE A 311 -48.37 13.04 13.75
N TRP A 312 -47.06 13.02 13.90
CA TRP A 312 -46.30 14.00 14.65
C TRP A 312 -45.49 14.84 13.66
N LEU A 313 -45.70 16.16 13.64
CA LEU A 313 -44.86 17.08 12.89
C LEU A 313 -43.91 17.77 13.86
N TYR A 314 -42.62 17.72 13.55
CA TYR A 314 -41.59 18.42 14.28
C TYR A 314 -40.90 19.43 13.38
N ASN A 315 -40.98 20.69 13.79
CA ASN A 315 -40.27 21.79 13.16
C ASN A 315 -39.88 22.77 14.28
N LYS A 316 -38.61 22.76 14.71
CA LYS A 316 -38.10 23.62 15.81
C LYS A 316 -37.91 25.08 15.34
N GLY A 317 -38.89 25.65 14.64
CA GLY A 317 -38.81 26.96 14.00
C GLY A 317 -37.74 27.07 12.90
N ASP A 318 -37.13 25.96 12.50
CA ASP A 318 -36.16 25.89 11.40
C ASP A 318 -36.75 24.96 10.33
N PRO A 319 -37.27 25.52 9.22
CA PRO A 319 -37.84 24.74 8.12
C PRO A 319 -36.88 23.66 7.57
N ARG A 320 -35.57 23.83 7.76
CA ARG A 320 -34.55 22.83 7.39
C ARG A 320 -34.50 21.64 8.36
N ARG A 321 -35.37 21.58 9.36
CA ARG A 321 -35.44 20.49 10.35
C ARG A 321 -36.83 19.87 10.41
N GLU A 322 -37.63 20.10 9.38
CA GLU A 322 -38.98 19.55 9.31
C GLU A 322 -38.93 18.03 9.16
N ILE A 323 -39.47 17.34 10.16
CA ILE A 323 -39.64 15.90 10.20
C ILE A 323 -41.11 15.60 10.49
N ARG A 324 -41.68 14.62 9.80
CA ARG A 324 -42.99 14.06 10.11
C ARG A 324 -42.82 12.61 10.56
N LEU A 325 -43.45 12.21 11.64
CA LEU A 325 -43.45 10.85 12.15
C LEU A 325 -44.85 10.28 12.02
N ILE A 326 -44.96 9.05 11.55
CA ILE A 326 -46.21 8.32 11.45
C ILE A 326 -46.13 7.19 12.48
N LEU A 327 -46.94 7.29 13.53
CA LEU A 327 -46.98 6.34 14.63
C LEU A 327 -48.18 5.40 14.49
N ILE A 328 -47.94 4.11 14.72
CA ILE A 328 -48.96 3.07 14.78
C ILE A 328 -48.81 2.33 16.11
N ALA A 329 -49.92 2.17 16.83
CA ALA A 329 -49.92 1.58 18.17
C ALA A 329 -48.82 2.15 19.08
N ASN A 330 -48.66 3.48 19.06
CA ASN A 330 -47.68 4.24 19.86
C ASN A 330 -46.20 4.02 19.53
N SER A 331 -45.88 3.40 18.39
CA SER A 331 -44.51 3.23 17.89
C SER A 331 -44.32 3.88 16.53
N VAL A 332 -43.12 4.41 16.25
CA VAL A 332 -42.79 5.02 14.96
C VAL A 332 -42.76 3.96 13.87
N ASN A 333 -43.69 4.02 12.93
CA ASN A 333 -43.70 3.11 11.77
C ASN A 333 -42.96 3.71 10.58
N GLU A 334 -43.10 5.02 10.37
CA GLU A 334 -42.47 5.74 9.26
C GLU A 334 -42.04 7.14 9.67
N ILE A 335 -41.05 7.66 8.95
CA ILE A 335 -40.49 8.98 9.17
C ILE A 335 -40.28 9.68 7.83
N GLU A 336 -40.72 10.93 7.70
CA GLU A 336 -40.61 11.72 6.49
C GLU A 336 -39.84 13.03 6.72
N THR A 337 -39.14 13.50 5.69
CA THR A 337 -38.59 14.86 5.65
C THR A 337 -38.50 15.39 4.23
N ALA A 338 -38.76 16.69 4.08
CA ALA A 338 -38.51 17.43 2.84
C ALA A 338 -37.22 18.28 2.93
N SER A 339 -36.51 18.23 4.05
CA SER A 339 -35.36 19.11 4.28
C SER A 339 -34.12 18.65 3.50
N PRO A 340 -33.45 19.57 2.77
CA PRO A 340 -32.19 19.27 2.09
C PRO A 340 -31.00 19.06 3.03
N ALA A 341 -31.16 19.32 4.34
CA ALA A 341 -30.12 19.09 5.33
C ALA A 341 -29.84 17.60 5.56
N TYR A 342 -30.84 16.75 5.36
CA TYR A 342 -30.71 15.31 5.56
C TYR A 342 -30.02 14.63 4.39
N LYS A 343 -29.07 13.75 4.70
CA LYS A 343 -28.28 13.00 3.73
C LYS A 343 -28.05 11.58 4.24
N THR A 344 -27.93 10.62 3.33
CA THR A 344 -27.49 9.26 3.70
C THR A 344 -26.08 9.28 4.29
N GLU A 345 -25.64 8.17 4.89
CA GLU A 345 -24.27 8.00 5.39
C GLU A 345 -23.19 8.21 4.31
N GLU A 346 -23.56 7.97 3.04
CA GLU A 346 -22.71 8.22 1.87
C GLU A 346 -22.84 9.65 1.30
N GLY A 347 -23.59 10.54 1.98
CA GLY A 347 -23.79 11.94 1.59
C GLY A 347 -24.83 12.17 0.50
N LEU A 348 -25.60 11.14 0.12
CA LEU A 348 -26.68 11.33 -0.84
C LEU A 348 -27.83 12.08 -0.17
N GLY A 349 -27.96 13.35 -0.51
CA GLY A 349 -29.15 14.13 -0.18
C GLY A 349 -30.32 13.80 -1.08
N ILE A 350 -31.48 14.36 -0.71
CA ILE A 350 -32.75 14.26 -1.44
C ILE A 350 -32.55 14.42 -2.96
N SER A 351 -31.96 15.53 -3.42
CA SER A 351 -31.79 15.80 -4.85
C SER A 351 -30.84 14.82 -5.57
N ASN A 352 -29.81 14.33 -4.89
CA ASN A 352 -28.76 13.55 -5.55
C ASN A 352 -29.15 12.07 -5.70
N PHE A 353 -30.07 11.59 -4.88
CA PHE A 353 -30.45 10.17 -4.85
C PHE A 353 -31.00 9.69 -6.19
N LEU A 354 -31.75 10.53 -6.89
CA LEU A 354 -32.40 10.19 -8.17
C LEU A 354 -31.52 10.29 -9.40
N LEU A 355 -30.33 10.89 -9.29
CA LEU A 355 -29.45 11.11 -10.44
C LEU A 355 -29.13 9.79 -11.15
N PRO A 356 -29.04 9.78 -12.48
CA PRO A 356 -28.80 8.55 -13.26
C PRO A 356 -27.58 7.73 -12.80
N LYS A 357 -26.56 8.41 -12.28
CA LYS A 357 -25.34 7.77 -11.73
C LYS A 357 -25.58 6.88 -10.50
N ASN A 358 -26.71 7.06 -9.81
CA ASN A 358 -27.09 6.30 -8.61
C ASN A 358 -28.19 5.25 -8.90
N LYS A 359 -28.41 4.90 -10.18
CA LYS A 359 -29.44 3.92 -10.59
C LYS A 359 -29.29 2.55 -9.95
N ASP A 360 -28.06 2.16 -9.61
CA ASP A 360 -27.72 0.92 -8.92
C ASP A 360 -28.23 0.89 -7.47
N LYS A 361 -28.48 2.06 -6.86
CA LYS A 361 -29.04 2.17 -5.51
C LYS A 361 -30.56 2.12 -5.49
N ILE A 362 -31.22 2.03 -6.65
CA ILE A 362 -32.67 2.04 -6.77
C ILE A 362 -33.16 0.64 -7.12
N LYS A 363 -34.17 0.15 -6.39
CA LYS A 363 -34.84 -1.13 -6.66
C LYS A 363 -35.85 -1.00 -7.79
N TRP A 364 -36.73 -0.01 -7.69
CA TRP A 364 -37.75 0.27 -8.71
C TRP A 364 -38.08 1.77 -8.74
N ARG A 365 -38.65 2.19 -9.88
CA ARG A 365 -39.22 3.53 -10.09
C ARG A 365 -40.64 3.37 -10.59
N ARG A 366 -41.58 4.19 -10.10
CA ARG A 366 -42.99 4.17 -10.52
C ARG A 366 -43.53 5.59 -10.60
N SER A 367 -44.25 5.90 -11.66
CA SER A 367 -45.01 7.15 -11.76
C SER A 367 -46.39 6.94 -11.14
N ALA A 368 -46.80 7.88 -10.29
CA ALA A 368 -48.17 7.97 -9.78
C ALA A 368 -49.07 8.74 -10.77
N GLU A 369 -50.39 8.58 -10.62
CA GLU A 369 -51.39 9.20 -11.51
C GLU A 369 -51.33 10.73 -11.51
N ASN A 370 -50.84 11.33 -10.42
CA ASN A 370 -50.67 12.78 -10.25
C ASN A 370 -49.34 13.31 -10.81
N GLY A 371 -48.57 12.52 -11.57
CA GLY A 371 -47.28 12.92 -12.14
C GLY A 371 -46.10 12.89 -11.16
N THR A 372 -46.29 12.40 -9.93
CA THR A 372 -45.19 12.21 -8.96
C THR A 372 -44.38 10.95 -9.30
N LEU A 373 -43.06 11.05 -9.26
CA LEU A 373 -42.17 9.89 -9.36
C LEU A 373 -41.84 9.34 -7.98
N LEU A 374 -41.98 8.03 -7.82
CA LEU A 374 -41.58 7.28 -6.63
C LEU A 374 -40.39 6.38 -6.93
N CYS A 375 -39.43 6.33 -6.02
CA CYS A 375 -38.26 5.47 -6.12
C CYS A 375 -37.97 4.79 -4.80
N LEU A 376 -37.91 3.45 -4.80
CA LEU A 376 -37.50 2.68 -3.62
C LEU A 376 -35.99 2.39 -3.69
N ALA A 377 -35.28 2.61 -2.59
CA ALA A 377 -33.89 2.21 -2.45
C ALA A 377 -33.72 0.68 -2.49
N ARG A 378 -32.61 0.22 -3.06
CA ARG A 378 -32.21 -1.19 -3.02
C ARG A 378 -31.93 -1.60 -1.58
N GLY A 379 -32.54 -2.69 -1.13
CA GLY A 379 -32.56 -3.10 0.28
C GLY A 379 -33.86 -2.73 1.02
N GLY A 380 -34.74 -1.93 0.40
CA GLY A 380 -36.00 -1.49 1.00
C GLY A 380 -35.83 -0.36 2.01
N GLY A 381 -36.95 0.10 2.57
CA GLY A 381 -37.01 0.98 3.72
C GLY A 381 -36.59 2.45 3.55
N LEU A 382 -36.33 2.89 2.32
CA LEU A 382 -36.23 4.31 1.96
C LEU A 382 -36.93 4.54 0.63
N THR A 383 -38.01 5.31 0.66
CA THR A 383 -38.75 5.73 -0.54
C THR A 383 -38.57 7.23 -0.76
N PHE A 384 -38.24 7.58 -2.00
CA PHE A 384 -38.10 8.95 -2.47
C PHE A 384 -39.31 9.35 -3.31
N TYR A 385 -39.82 10.57 -3.10
CA TYR A 385 -40.92 11.18 -3.85
C TYR A 385 -40.45 12.50 -4.47
N ALA A 386 -40.79 12.73 -5.73
CA ALA A 386 -40.65 14.04 -6.36
C ALA A 386 -41.71 14.34 -7.41
N SER A 387 -42.14 15.59 -7.46
CA SER A 387 -43.06 16.14 -8.47
C SER A 387 -42.35 17.17 -9.35
N GLY A 388 -42.76 17.26 -10.62
CA GLY A 388 -42.17 18.21 -11.58
C GLY A 388 -40.70 17.90 -11.90
N LEU A 389 -40.33 16.61 -11.96
CA LEU A 389 -38.98 16.20 -12.36
C LEU A 389 -38.73 16.51 -13.83
N ASN A 390 -37.60 17.14 -14.15
CA ASN A 390 -37.12 17.23 -15.52
C ASN A 390 -36.62 15.85 -16.02
N GLU A 391 -36.39 15.73 -17.35
CA GLU A 391 -35.98 14.47 -17.98
C GLU A 391 -34.67 13.89 -17.41
N GLU A 392 -33.79 14.76 -16.88
CA GLU A 392 -32.51 14.37 -16.28
C GLU A 392 -32.63 13.95 -14.79
N GLY A 393 -33.80 14.18 -14.18
CA GLY A 393 -34.06 13.91 -12.77
C GLY A 393 -33.28 14.82 -11.81
N THR A 394 -32.84 15.99 -12.28
CA THR A 394 -31.95 16.91 -11.55
C THR A 394 -32.74 17.99 -10.81
N GLU A 395 -33.85 18.45 -11.40
CA GLU A 395 -34.71 19.49 -10.83
C GLU A 395 -36.10 18.93 -10.58
N ALA A 396 -36.61 19.14 -9.38
CA ALA A 396 -37.98 18.80 -9.01
C ALA A 396 -38.56 19.95 -8.18
N GLU A 397 -39.80 20.31 -8.48
CA GLU A 397 -40.52 21.39 -7.80
C GLU A 397 -40.72 21.08 -6.32
N ARG A 398 -41.01 19.82 -5.98
CA ARG A 398 -41.16 19.36 -4.60
C ARG A 398 -40.55 17.98 -4.41
N LYS A 399 -39.96 17.77 -3.22
CA LYS A 399 -39.19 16.56 -2.90
C LYS A 399 -39.48 16.13 -1.46
N LEU A 400 -39.59 14.82 -1.26
CA LEU A 400 -39.82 14.23 0.06
C LEU A 400 -39.08 12.89 0.14
N LEU A 401 -38.44 12.63 1.28
CA LEU A 401 -37.90 11.32 1.63
C LEU A 401 -38.75 10.70 2.75
N ARG A 402 -39.01 9.41 2.63
CA ARG A 402 -39.69 8.60 3.65
C ARG A 402 -38.85 7.37 3.99
N VAL A 403 -38.51 7.23 5.27
CA VAL A 403 -37.90 6.05 5.87
C VAL A 403 -39.01 5.17 6.45
N HIS A 404 -39.04 3.88 6.11
CA HIS A 404 -40.07 2.93 6.56
C HIS A 404 -39.47 1.52 6.70
N LYS A 405 -40.21 0.57 7.29
CA LYS A 405 -39.78 -0.85 7.29
C LYS A 405 -40.27 -1.54 6.01
N GLY A 406 -39.48 -2.49 5.48
CA GLY A 406 -39.87 -3.32 4.34
C GLY A 406 -39.89 -2.59 2.99
N GLU A 407 -40.64 -3.13 2.03
CA GLU A 407 -40.64 -2.66 0.63
C GLU A 407 -41.80 -1.71 0.29
N THR A 408 -42.76 -1.57 1.20
CA THR A 408 -43.96 -0.76 1.02
C THR A 408 -44.22 0.07 2.27
N GLY A 409 -44.53 1.35 2.10
CA GLY A 409 -45.08 2.18 3.16
C GLY A 409 -46.56 1.87 3.42
N ILE A 410 -47.11 2.44 4.49
CA ILE A 410 -48.49 2.24 4.95
C ILE A 410 -49.52 2.89 4.03
N ASP A 411 -49.14 3.96 3.35
CA ASP A 411 -49.99 4.60 2.36
C ASP A 411 -49.74 3.93 1.01
N ASN A 412 -50.61 2.99 0.65
CA ASN A 412 -50.56 2.36 -0.67
C ASN A 412 -50.90 3.40 -1.76
N LEU A 413 -50.23 3.27 -2.90
CA LEU A 413 -50.13 4.19 -4.03
C LEU A 413 -51.46 4.69 -4.63
N ASN A 414 -52.58 4.04 -4.34
CA ASN A 414 -53.87 4.34 -4.96
C ASN A 414 -54.66 5.42 -4.20
N ASP A 415 -54.33 5.72 -2.94
CA ASP A 415 -55.17 6.56 -2.06
C ASP A 415 -54.42 7.69 -1.34
N LEU A 416 -53.17 8.01 -1.72
CA LEU A 416 -52.35 8.99 -0.99
C LEU A 416 -52.91 10.41 -1.09
N PRO A 417 -53.31 11.06 0.03
CA PRO A 417 -53.29 12.49 0.14
C PRO A 417 -51.83 12.87 0.46
N LEU A 418 -51.02 13.11 -0.56
CA LEU A 418 -49.75 13.82 -0.43
C LEU A 418 -50.03 15.29 -0.10
N LEU A 419 -50.71 15.56 1.02
CA LEU A 419 -51.30 16.84 1.42
C LEU A 419 -50.32 18.03 1.41
N ARG A 420 -49.01 17.78 1.24
CA ARG A 420 -47.97 18.80 1.07
C ARG A 420 -47.13 18.73 -0.22
N LEU A 421 -47.23 17.68 -1.05
CA LEU A 421 -46.63 17.74 -2.40
C LEU A 421 -47.57 18.41 -3.41
N VAL A 422 -48.81 18.75 -3.04
CA VAL A 422 -49.79 19.32 -3.99
C VAL A 422 -50.31 20.71 -3.59
N ASN A 423 -50.29 21.08 -2.30
CA ASN A 423 -50.68 22.42 -1.83
C ASN A 423 -49.48 23.31 -1.60
#